data_AF-A0A521C220-F1
#
_entry.id   AF-A0A521C220-F1
#
_cell.length_a   1.000
_cell.length_b   1.000
_cell.length_c   1.000
_cell.angle_alpha   90.00
_cell.angle_beta   90.00
_cell.angle_gamma   90.00
#
_symmetry.space_group_name_H-M   'P 1'
#
loop_
_entity.id
_entity.type
_entity.pdbx_description
1 polymer ?
#
loop_
_entity_poly.entity_id
_entity_poly.type
_entity_poly.pdbx_seq_one_letter_code
_entity_poly.pdbx_strand_id
1 'polypeptide(L)'
;MFSIRLSFNSKLIKYSTMTYSAKCYDDELDDGRSIIDDICEIFEETKEIKFIVSGFGQEYWPVSCLFDLSVIIEQLPEVMNKINSDDYNFSLDFYEQGIEREIIFKDNGDGYIKLNCNSRTDWKPNPDTIMMKKGDINMIISDLLNDFIYLGKRLCPSLVNHTLLKEWMGFEV
;
A
#
# COMPACT_ATOMS: atom_id res chain seq x y z
N MET A 1 9.99 -1.31 15.36
CA MET A 1 9.95 -1.99 14.05
C MET A 1 8.88 -1.29 13.22
N PHE A 2 9.10 -1.11 11.93
CA PHE A 2 8.09 -0.56 11.02
C PHE A 2 7.13 -1.68 10.58
N SER A 3 5.87 -1.35 10.39
CA SER A 3 4.84 -2.26 9.89
C SER A 3 3.83 -1.48 9.08
N ILE A 4 3.39 -2.09 7.98
CA ILE A 4 2.30 -1.63 7.14
C ILE A 4 1.46 -2.84 6.78
N ARG A 5 0.13 -2.76 6.94
CA ARG A 5 -0.77 -3.89 6.65
C ARG A 5 -2.21 -3.44 6.50
N LEU A 6 -3.02 -4.33 5.94
CA LEU A 6 -4.48 -4.26 6.03
C LEU A 6 -4.95 -5.13 7.20
N SER A 7 -5.95 -4.64 7.93
CA SER A 7 -6.62 -5.40 8.99
C SER A 7 -8.09 -5.52 8.64
N PHE A 8 -8.60 -6.74 8.63
CA PHE A 8 -9.98 -7.03 8.25
C PHE A 8 -10.49 -8.30 8.92
N ASN A 9 -11.81 -8.41 9.07
CA ASN A 9 -12.45 -9.62 9.59
C ASN A 9 -12.90 -10.54 8.45
N SER A 10 -12.21 -11.66 8.27
CA SER A 10 -12.46 -12.63 7.20
C SER A 10 -13.88 -13.25 7.22
N LYS A 11 -14.59 -13.20 8.36
CA LYS A 11 -15.97 -13.67 8.48
C LYS A 11 -17.01 -12.63 8.03
N LEU A 12 -16.68 -11.34 8.03
CA LEU A 12 -17.61 -10.27 7.70
C LEU A 12 -17.63 -9.94 6.19
N ILE A 13 -16.48 -10.04 5.51
CA ILE A 13 -16.34 -9.91 4.03
C ILE A 13 -17.12 -11.00 3.25
N LYS A 14 -17.77 -11.96 3.92
CA LYS A 14 -18.60 -12.99 3.28
C LYS A 14 -19.93 -12.46 2.73
N TYR A 15 -20.39 -11.28 3.14
CA TYR A 15 -21.75 -10.80 2.85
C TYR A 15 -21.82 -9.55 1.97
N SER A 16 -20.70 -8.87 1.71
CA SER A 16 -20.65 -7.64 0.92
C SER A 16 -20.11 -7.88 -0.49
N THR A 17 -20.92 -8.46 -1.37
CA THR A 17 -20.79 -8.11 -2.79
C THR A 17 -21.38 -6.72 -2.97
N MET A 18 -20.58 -5.69 -2.74
CA MET A 18 -20.94 -4.36 -3.23
C MET A 18 -20.74 -4.41 -4.74
N THR A 19 -21.85 -4.43 -5.46
CA THR A 19 -21.85 -4.26 -6.91
C THR A 19 -21.59 -2.79 -7.15
N TYR A 20 -20.31 -2.42 -7.12
CA TYR A 20 -19.87 -1.12 -7.60
C TYR A 20 -20.31 -0.99 -9.06
N SER A 21 -21.06 0.06 -9.39
CA SER A 21 -21.38 0.35 -10.78
C SER A 21 -20.08 0.73 -11.47
N ALA A 22 -19.64 -0.08 -12.42
CA ALA A 22 -18.42 0.20 -13.17
C ALA A 22 -18.47 1.64 -13.70
N LYS A 23 -17.53 2.48 -13.25
CA LYS A 23 -17.24 3.73 -13.94
C LYS A 23 -16.81 3.36 -15.36
N CYS A 24 -17.21 4.19 -16.33
CA CYS A 24 -16.68 4.06 -17.67
C CYS A 24 -15.32 4.77 -17.65
N TYR A 25 -14.25 3.98 -17.52
CA TYR A 25 -12.89 4.52 -17.59
C TYR A 25 -12.58 4.94 -19.02
N ASP A 26 -11.93 6.09 -19.14
CA ASP A 26 -11.46 6.62 -20.41
C ASP A 26 -9.97 6.27 -20.55
N ASP A 27 -9.64 5.32 -21.42
CA ASP A 27 -8.26 4.84 -21.57
C ASP A 27 -7.26 5.95 -22.01
N GLU A 28 -7.72 7.13 -22.44
CA GLU A 28 -6.86 8.29 -22.72
C GLU A 28 -6.58 9.17 -21.49
N LEU A 29 -7.45 9.12 -20.48
CA LEU A 29 -7.41 9.99 -19.29
C LEU A 29 -7.17 9.22 -17.98
N ASP A 30 -7.51 7.94 -17.94
CA ASP A 30 -7.43 7.05 -16.80
C ASP A 30 -6.28 6.04 -16.97
N ASP A 31 -5.71 5.64 -15.84
CA ASP A 31 -4.76 4.53 -15.77
C ASP A 31 -5.03 3.65 -14.54
N GLY A 32 -4.09 2.76 -14.21
CA GLY A 32 -4.25 1.86 -13.07
C GLY A 32 -4.48 2.59 -11.74
N ARG A 33 -4.04 3.84 -11.60
CA ARG A 33 -4.25 4.65 -10.38
C ARG A 33 -5.72 4.97 -10.18
N SER A 34 -6.44 5.33 -11.24
CA SER A 34 -7.91 5.53 -11.19
C SER A 34 -8.63 4.26 -10.69
N ILE A 35 -8.13 3.07 -11.05
CA ILE A 35 -8.69 1.81 -10.57
C ILE A 35 -8.31 1.54 -9.10
N ILE A 36 -7.08 1.85 -8.70
CA ILE A 36 -6.61 1.72 -7.31
C ILE A 36 -7.43 2.61 -6.38
N ASP A 37 -7.68 3.86 -6.77
CA ASP A 37 -8.51 4.82 -6.02
C ASP A 37 -9.91 4.26 -5.79
N ASP A 38 -10.58 3.76 -6.84
CA ASP A 38 -11.92 3.18 -6.74
C ASP A 38 -11.96 1.93 -5.83
N ILE A 39 -10.91 1.09 -5.87
CA ILE A 39 -10.80 -0.06 -4.96
C ILE A 39 -10.64 0.43 -3.50
N CYS A 40 -9.81 1.44 -3.29
CA CYS A 40 -9.56 2.04 -1.98
C CYS A 40 -10.80 2.74 -1.40
N GLU A 41 -11.60 3.40 -2.24
CA GLU A 41 -12.90 3.95 -1.88
C GLU A 41 -13.84 2.85 -1.37
N ILE A 42 -13.96 1.73 -2.11
CA ILE A 42 -14.77 0.59 -1.69
C ILE A 42 -14.27 0.02 -0.35
N PHE A 43 -12.96 -0.08 -0.14
CA PHE A 43 -12.40 -0.56 1.12
C PHE A 43 -12.80 0.35 2.29
N GLU A 44 -12.70 1.67 2.10
CA GLU A 44 -13.11 2.67 3.07
C GLU A 44 -14.62 2.61 3.36
N GLU A 45 -15.46 2.42 2.34
CA GLU A 45 -16.91 2.31 2.48
C GLU A 45 -17.34 1.11 3.32
N THR A 46 -16.61 -0.01 3.27
CA THR A 46 -16.95 -1.20 4.06
C THR A 46 -16.92 -0.95 5.57
N LYS A 47 -16.09 -0.02 6.04
CA LYS A 47 -15.76 0.20 7.47
C LYS A 47 -15.22 -1.03 8.22
N GLU A 48 -14.97 -2.13 7.52
CA GLU A 48 -14.47 -3.40 8.05
C GLU A 48 -13.00 -3.66 7.72
N ILE A 49 -12.45 -2.88 6.78
CA ILE A 49 -11.06 -2.88 6.39
C ILE A 49 -10.39 -1.64 7.00
N LYS A 50 -9.21 -1.82 7.60
CA LYS A 50 -8.39 -0.74 8.13
C LYS A 50 -6.99 -0.84 7.56
N PHE A 51 -6.52 0.26 7.00
CA PHE A 51 -5.11 0.45 6.70
C PHE A 51 -4.38 0.85 7.98
N ILE A 52 -3.33 0.10 8.33
CA ILE A 52 -2.58 0.31 9.58
C ILE A 52 -1.10 0.45 9.24
N VAL A 53 -0.53 1.59 9.65
CA VAL A 53 0.91 1.85 9.58
C VAL A 53 1.42 2.20 10.98
N SER A 54 2.58 1.63 11.33
CA SER A 54 3.23 1.87 12.61
C SER A 54 4.75 1.88 12.48
N GLY A 55 5.42 2.55 13.42
CA GLY A 55 6.87 2.67 13.44
C GLY A 55 7.32 4.08 13.82
N PHE A 56 8.64 4.23 13.96
CA PHE A 56 9.29 5.52 14.18
C PHE A 56 8.73 6.31 15.40
N GLY A 57 8.39 5.59 16.46
CA GLY A 57 7.84 6.17 17.70
C GLY A 57 6.33 6.34 17.73
N GLN A 58 5.61 5.95 16.68
CA GLN A 58 4.16 6.06 16.62
C GLN A 58 3.51 4.68 16.37
N GLU A 59 2.60 4.30 17.28
CA GLU A 59 1.90 3.02 17.22
C GLU A 59 0.86 2.96 16.09
N TYR A 60 0.18 4.07 15.83
CA TYR A 60 -0.81 4.20 14.75
C TYR A 60 -0.62 5.52 14.03
N TRP A 61 -0.17 5.47 12.79
CA TRP A 61 -0.16 6.62 11.90
C TRP A 61 -1.62 6.96 11.52
N PRO A 62 -1.96 8.25 11.33
CA PRO A 62 -3.34 8.67 11.05
C PRO A 62 -3.69 8.46 9.57
N VAL A 63 -3.54 7.22 9.09
CA VAL A 63 -3.78 6.81 7.70
C VAL A 63 -5.23 6.36 7.46
N SER A 64 -5.65 6.36 6.20
CA SER A 64 -6.97 5.93 5.72
C SER A 64 -6.85 4.96 4.55
N CYS A 65 -7.91 4.18 4.28
CA CYS A 65 -7.95 3.38 3.08
C CYS A 65 -8.15 4.25 1.83
N LEU A 66 -8.97 5.30 1.93
CA LEU A 66 -9.32 6.13 0.78
C LEU A 66 -8.11 6.87 0.19
N PHE A 67 -7.30 7.52 1.03
CA PHE A 67 -6.22 8.38 0.55
C PHE A 67 -4.87 7.67 0.64
N ASP A 68 -4.45 7.30 1.86
CA ASP A 68 -3.06 6.86 2.10
C ASP A 68 -2.76 5.48 1.53
N LEU A 69 -3.71 4.55 1.57
CA LEU A 69 -3.51 3.22 0.98
C LEU A 69 -3.37 3.34 -0.54
N SER A 70 -4.17 4.17 -1.20
CA SER A 70 -4.09 4.35 -2.66
C SER A 70 -2.68 4.73 -3.06
N VAL A 71 -2.18 5.83 -2.49
CA VAL A 71 -0.81 6.33 -2.68
C VAL A 71 0.25 5.24 -2.51
N ILE A 72 0.12 4.38 -1.50
CA ILE A 72 1.10 3.31 -1.28
C ILE A 72 0.99 2.22 -2.34
N ILE A 73 -0.22 1.79 -2.68
CA ILE A 73 -0.46 0.73 -3.68
C ILE A 73 0.05 1.15 -5.06
N GLU A 74 -0.07 2.43 -5.42
CA GLU A 74 0.49 2.98 -6.66
C GLU A 74 1.99 2.75 -6.81
N GLN A 75 2.74 2.83 -5.69
CA GLN A 75 4.20 2.72 -5.66
C GLN A 75 4.68 1.26 -5.61
N LEU A 76 3.83 0.32 -5.18
CA LEU A 76 4.24 -1.07 -4.92
C LEU A 76 4.79 -1.81 -6.15
N PRO A 77 4.30 -1.63 -7.39
CA PRO A 77 4.87 -2.33 -8.55
C PRO A 77 6.36 -2.05 -8.74
N GLU A 78 6.79 -0.79 -8.63
CA GLU A 78 8.21 -0.44 -8.72
C GLU A 78 9.00 -1.01 -7.54
N VAL A 79 8.46 -0.88 -6.33
CA VAL A 79 9.09 -1.39 -5.10
C VAL A 79 9.29 -2.91 -5.17
N MET A 80 8.28 -3.64 -5.64
CA MET A 80 8.35 -5.10 -5.81
C MET A 80 9.38 -5.49 -6.87
N ASN A 81 9.47 -4.77 -7.98
CA ASN A 81 10.49 -5.02 -9.01
C ASN A 81 11.92 -4.87 -8.45
N LYS A 82 12.14 -3.86 -7.60
CA LYS A 82 13.41 -3.67 -6.89
C LYS A 82 13.69 -4.80 -5.90
N ILE A 83 12.74 -5.12 -5.02
CA ILE A 83 12.86 -6.22 -4.05
C ILE A 83 13.16 -7.56 -4.75
N ASN A 84 12.46 -7.87 -5.85
CA ASN A 84 12.65 -9.10 -6.62
C ASN A 84 14.02 -9.17 -7.31
N SER A 85 14.65 -8.03 -7.55
CA SER A 85 16.01 -7.91 -8.10
C SER A 85 17.10 -7.83 -7.02
N ASP A 86 16.74 -8.06 -5.75
CA ASP A 86 17.58 -7.86 -4.56
C ASP A 86 18.12 -6.42 -4.40
N ASP A 87 17.44 -5.44 -5.01
CA ASP A 87 17.67 -4.01 -4.81
C ASP A 87 16.71 -3.47 -3.74
N TYR A 88 17.27 -3.05 -2.61
CA TYR A 88 16.50 -2.49 -1.49
C TYR A 88 16.73 -0.98 -1.32
N ASN A 89 17.08 -0.29 -2.41
CA ASN A 89 17.23 1.16 -2.45
C ASN A 89 16.00 1.80 -3.10
N PHE A 90 15.02 2.16 -2.28
CA PHE A 90 13.78 2.79 -2.69
C PHE A 90 13.20 3.67 -1.58
N SER A 91 12.17 4.44 -1.91
CA SER A 91 11.37 5.18 -0.93
C SER A 91 9.93 4.71 -0.97
N LEU A 92 9.22 4.93 0.14
CA LEU A 92 7.76 4.94 0.18
C LEU A 92 7.32 6.31 0.67
N ASP A 93 6.53 6.98 -0.16
CA ASP A 93 5.99 8.30 0.13
C ASP A 93 4.55 8.21 0.63
N PHE A 94 4.27 8.93 1.71
CA PHE A 94 2.95 9.19 2.27
C PHE A 94 2.70 10.70 2.13
N TYR A 95 2.33 11.13 0.93
CA TYR A 95 2.22 12.57 0.61
C TYR A 95 0.88 13.20 1.00
N GLU A 96 -0.07 12.41 1.48
CA GLU A 96 -1.39 12.87 1.90
C GLU A 96 -1.33 13.86 3.07
N GLN A 97 -2.24 14.83 3.02
CA GLN A 97 -2.27 15.95 3.96
C GLN A 97 -2.38 15.45 5.41
N GLY A 98 -1.50 15.94 6.27
CA GLY A 98 -1.48 15.58 7.70
C GLY A 98 -0.61 14.37 8.03
N ILE A 99 -0.12 13.63 7.03
CA ILE A 99 0.95 12.64 7.23
C ILE A 99 2.26 13.20 6.72
N GLU A 100 2.37 13.42 5.41
CA GLU A 100 3.53 14.00 4.71
C GLU A 100 4.86 13.39 5.21
N ARG A 101 4.98 12.07 5.05
CA ARG A 101 6.15 11.28 5.48
C ARG A 101 6.78 10.57 4.29
N GLU A 102 8.07 10.38 4.36
CA GLU A 102 8.84 9.57 3.41
C GLU A 102 9.64 8.55 4.22
N ILE A 103 9.61 7.29 3.80
CA ILE A 103 10.46 6.23 4.35
C ILE A 103 11.47 5.84 3.29
N ILE A 104 12.74 6.13 3.55
CA ILE A 104 13.84 5.77 2.66
C ILE A 104 14.44 4.44 3.13
N PHE A 105 14.45 3.47 2.24
CA PHE A 105 15.06 2.15 2.42
C PHE A 105 16.44 2.16 1.76
N LYS A 106 17.46 1.73 2.51
CA LYS A 106 18.83 1.59 1.99
C LYS A 106 19.40 0.25 2.42
N ASP A 107 19.95 -0.50 1.46
CA ASP A 107 20.70 -1.70 1.77
C ASP A 107 21.93 -1.33 2.62
N ASN A 108 22.09 -1.99 3.76
CA ASN A 108 23.20 -1.78 4.68
C ASN A 108 24.15 -2.99 4.73
N GLY A 109 23.98 -3.96 3.82
CA GLY A 109 24.71 -5.22 3.83
C GLY A 109 24.20 -6.21 4.87
N ASP A 110 24.78 -7.41 4.88
CA ASP A 110 24.52 -8.49 5.86
C ASP A 110 23.03 -8.89 6.01
N GLY A 111 22.22 -8.66 4.96
CA GLY A 111 20.80 -8.96 4.96
C GLY A 111 19.93 -7.97 5.74
N TYR A 112 20.45 -6.78 6.07
CA TYR A 112 19.72 -5.73 6.78
C TYR A 112 19.53 -4.48 5.93
N ILE A 113 18.37 -3.85 6.10
CA ILE A 113 17.97 -2.60 5.49
C ILE A 113 17.89 -1.54 6.57
N LYS A 114 18.49 -0.38 6.30
CA LYS A 114 18.33 0.83 7.10
C LYS A 114 17.11 1.59 6.58
N LEU A 115 16.14 1.83 7.44
CA LEU A 115 14.96 2.63 7.14
C LEU A 115 15.12 3.98 7.83
N ASN A 116 14.98 5.06 7.08
CA ASN A 116 14.98 6.42 7.60
C ASN A 116 13.62 7.07 7.30
N CYS A 117 12.97 7.60 8.33
CA CYS A 117 11.70 8.31 8.18
C CYS A 117 11.97 9.81 8.22
N ASN A 118 11.51 10.51 7.20
CA ASN A 118 11.45 11.96 7.13
C ASN A 118 9.99 12.37 7.31
N SER A 119 9.73 13.43 8.09
CA SER A 119 8.41 14.08 8.11
C SER A 119 8.54 15.53 7.68
N ARG A 120 7.55 16.00 6.94
CA ARG A 120 7.41 17.39 6.50
C ARG A 120 6.39 18.17 7.35
N THR A 121 5.90 17.55 8.43
CA THR A 121 5.00 18.15 9.42
C THR A 121 5.72 18.50 10.73
N ASP A 122 4.98 18.99 11.73
CA ASP A 122 5.50 19.20 13.09
C ASP A 122 5.80 17.89 13.84
N TRP A 123 5.22 16.76 13.40
CA TRP A 123 5.54 15.46 13.98
C TRP A 123 6.97 15.05 13.62
N LYS A 124 7.74 14.60 14.62
CA LYS A 124 9.13 14.13 14.43
C LYS A 124 9.23 12.65 14.75
N PRO A 125 9.82 11.84 13.85
CA PRO A 125 10.03 10.43 14.11
C PRO A 125 11.04 10.26 15.26
N ASN A 126 10.76 9.35 16.17
CA ASN A 126 11.66 9.03 17.29
C ASN A 126 11.59 7.53 17.64
N PRO A 127 12.55 6.71 17.19
CA PRO A 127 13.72 7.09 16.41
C PRO A 127 13.38 7.48 14.96
N ASP A 128 14.24 8.27 14.32
CA ASP A 128 14.17 8.60 12.88
C ASP A 128 14.69 7.47 11.98
N THR A 129 15.42 6.53 12.58
CA THR A 129 16.13 5.47 11.88
C THR A 129 15.89 4.15 12.60
N ILE A 130 15.58 3.11 11.84
CA ILE A 130 15.48 1.74 12.35
C ILE A 130 16.18 0.77 11.39
N MET A 131 16.57 -0.39 11.91
CA MET A 131 17.13 -1.50 11.11
C MET A 131 16.10 -2.64 11.04
N MET A 132 15.94 -3.22 9.86
CA MET A 132 15.07 -4.38 9.62
C MET A 132 15.75 -5.37 8.69
N LYS A 133 15.37 -6.66 8.75
CA LYS A 133 15.93 -7.66 7.82
C LYS A 133 15.29 -7.51 6.45
N LYS A 134 16.04 -7.82 5.38
CA LYS A 134 15.51 -7.90 4.00
C LYS A 134 14.24 -8.75 3.92
N GLY A 135 14.28 -9.93 4.56
CA GLY A 135 13.13 -10.84 4.61
C GLY A 135 11.88 -10.25 5.27
N ASP A 136 12.04 -9.44 6.32
CA ASP A 136 10.92 -8.79 7.00
C ASP A 136 10.30 -7.70 6.11
N ILE A 137 11.13 -6.94 5.38
CA ILE A 137 10.66 -5.92 4.42
C ILE A 137 9.92 -6.59 3.26
N ASN A 138 10.50 -7.63 2.66
CA ASN A 138 9.85 -8.37 1.58
C ASN A 138 8.47 -8.92 2.02
N MET A 139 8.41 -9.53 3.21
CA MET A 139 7.17 -10.06 3.76
C MET A 139 6.12 -8.97 3.94
N ILE A 140 6.47 -7.85 4.58
CA ILE A 140 5.52 -6.77 4.86
C ILE A 140 4.98 -6.13 3.58
N ILE A 141 5.82 -5.89 2.56
CA ILE A 141 5.39 -5.30 1.28
C ILE A 141 4.56 -6.31 0.47
N SER A 142 5.00 -7.55 0.39
CA SER A 142 4.28 -8.61 -0.33
C SER A 142 2.92 -8.90 0.31
N ASP A 143 2.84 -8.96 1.63
CA ASP A 143 1.60 -9.21 2.37
C ASP A 143 0.59 -8.09 2.13
N LEU A 144 1.03 -6.83 2.14
CA LEU A 144 0.17 -5.68 1.83
C LEU A 144 -0.46 -5.78 0.44
N LEU A 145 0.37 -6.05 -0.59
CA LEU A 145 -0.12 -6.19 -1.97
C LEU A 145 -1.05 -7.41 -2.11
N ASN A 146 -0.69 -8.54 -1.50
CA ASN A 146 -1.51 -9.76 -1.53
C ASN A 146 -2.87 -9.54 -0.87
N ASP A 147 -2.90 -8.88 0.28
CA ASP A 147 -4.15 -8.53 0.98
C ASP A 147 -5.00 -7.59 0.14
N PHE A 148 -4.40 -6.56 -0.48
CA PHE A 148 -5.10 -5.64 -1.38
C PHE A 148 -5.78 -6.39 -2.53
N ILE A 149 -5.04 -7.25 -3.24
CA ILE A 149 -5.57 -8.04 -4.35
C ILE A 149 -6.62 -9.05 -3.87
N TYR A 150 -6.41 -9.71 -2.74
CA TYR A 150 -7.35 -10.67 -2.16
C TYR A 150 -8.68 -10.01 -1.81
N LEU A 151 -8.65 -8.85 -1.14
CA LEU A 151 -9.83 -8.09 -0.76
C LEU A 151 -10.54 -7.54 -2.01
N GLY A 152 -9.80 -6.98 -2.96
CA GLY A 152 -10.37 -6.47 -4.20
C GLY A 152 -11.05 -7.56 -5.02
N LYS A 153 -10.47 -8.77 -5.12
CA LYS A 153 -11.13 -9.92 -5.78
C LYS A 153 -12.45 -10.32 -5.13
N ARG A 154 -12.64 -10.04 -3.84
CA ARG A 154 -13.88 -10.35 -3.13
C ARG A 154 -14.92 -9.26 -3.22
N LEU A 155 -14.50 -8.01 -3.10
CA LEU A 155 -15.40 -6.87 -3.02
C LEU A 155 -15.72 -6.27 -4.39
N CYS A 156 -14.72 -6.16 -5.26
CA CYS A 156 -14.79 -5.49 -6.55
C CYS A 156 -14.02 -6.25 -7.64
N PRO A 157 -14.42 -7.51 -7.94
CA PRO A 157 -13.70 -8.36 -8.89
C PRO A 157 -13.60 -7.77 -10.29
N SER A 158 -14.53 -6.91 -10.73
CA SER A 158 -14.44 -6.21 -12.01
C SER A 158 -13.26 -5.25 -12.06
N LEU A 159 -13.00 -4.52 -10.97
CA LEU A 159 -11.89 -3.57 -10.88
C LEU A 159 -10.55 -4.29 -10.82
N VAL A 160 -10.42 -5.34 -10.01
CA VAL A 160 -9.17 -6.10 -9.92
C VAL A 160 -8.80 -6.79 -11.24
N ASN A 161 -9.79 -7.16 -12.05
CA ASN A 161 -9.54 -7.75 -13.37
C ASN A 161 -9.47 -6.72 -14.50
N HIS A 162 -9.60 -5.42 -14.20
CA HIS A 162 -9.54 -4.37 -15.19
C HIS A 162 -8.16 -4.29 -15.85
N THR A 163 -8.12 -4.08 -17.16
CA THR A 163 -6.87 -4.08 -17.93
C THR A 163 -5.89 -3.02 -17.43
N LEU A 164 -6.37 -1.79 -17.20
CA LEU A 164 -5.54 -0.69 -16.68
C LEU A 164 -4.83 -1.04 -15.37
N LEU A 165 -5.50 -1.75 -14.45
CA LEU A 165 -4.86 -2.17 -13.20
C LEU A 165 -3.83 -3.26 -13.44
N LYS A 166 -4.13 -4.25 -14.29
CA LYS A 166 -3.18 -5.33 -14.60
C LYS A 166 -1.90 -4.78 -15.24
N GLU A 167 -2.04 -3.87 -16.19
CA GLU A 167 -0.93 -3.19 -16.84
C GLU A 167 -0.08 -2.42 -15.84
N TRP A 168 -0.72 -1.64 -14.94
CA TRP A 168 -0.03 -0.91 -13.89
C TRP A 168 0.73 -1.81 -12.91
N MET A 169 0.09 -2.91 -12.50
CA MET A 169 0.67 -3.88 -11.57
C MET A 169 1.73 -4.77 -12.22
N GLY A 170 1.88 -4.74 -13.55
CA GLY A 170 2.73 -5.67 -14.28
C GLY A 170 2.25 -7.12 -14.18
N PHE A 171 0.96 -7.35 -13.91
CA PHE A 171 0.36 -8.68 -13.98
C PHE A 171 0.22 -9.06 -15.45
N GLU A 172 0.66 -10.26 -15.84
CA GLU A 172 0.49 -10.76 -17.20
C GLU A 172 -0.99 -10.62 -17.64
N VAL A 173 -1.21 -9.96 -18.78
CA VAL A 173 -2.52 -9.66 -19.36
C VAL A 173 -3.12 -10.90 -20.01
#